data_AF-A0A3N5G8I4-F1
#
_entry.id   AF-A0A3N5G8I4-F1
#
_cell.length_a   1.000
_cell.length_b   1.000
_cell.length_c   1.000
_cell.angle_alpha   90.00
_cell.angle_beta   90.00
_cell.angle_gamma   90.00
#
_symmetry.space_group_name_H-M   'P 1'
#
loop_
_entity.id
_entity.type
_entity.pdbx_description
1 polymer ?
#
loop_
_entity_poly.entity_id
_entity_poly.type
_entity_poly.pdbx_seq_one_letter_code
_entity_poly.pdbx_strand_id
1 'polypeptide(L)'
;MCGAFSFYAPYTEINVRRIALMNYQIKIRQTLDSTWDEWFAPLEILPQPDGTTLLSGPFADQTALHSVLNKIRNLNLELLSVTSIEPSGNRNETE
;
A
#
# COMPACT_ATOMS: atom_id res chain seq x y z
N MET A 1 -47.11 11.69 22.02
CA MET A 1 -46.83 10.41 21.34
C MET A 1 -45.54 10.59 20.54
N CYS A 2 -44.67 9.58 20.61
CA CYS A 2 -43.28 9.45 20.14
C CYS A 2 -43.07 9.79 18.64
N GLY A 3 -41.87 10.10 18.12
CA GLY A 3 -40.53 10.11 18.71
C GLY A 3 -39.41 10.53 17.73
N ALA A 4 -38.23 10.79 18.32
CA ALA A 4 -36.83 10.85 17.87
C ALA A 4 -36.48 10.89 16.36
N PHE A 5 -35.77 11.90 15.86
CA PHE A 5 -34.29 12.08 15.87
C PHE A 5 -33.47 10.99 15.16
N SER A 6 -32.71 11.44 14.16
CA SER A 6 -31.42 10.93 13.66
C SER A 6 -31.37 9.51 13.07
N PHE A 7 -31.04 9.42 11.78
CA PHE A 7 -30.15 8.35 11.35
C PHE A 7 -29.20 8.86 10.28
N TYR A 8 -28.07 9.36 10.76
CA TYR A 8 -26.81 9.47 10.04
C TYR A 8 -26.47 8.09 9.46
N ALA A 9 -26.15 8.01 8.17
CA ALA A 9 -25.54 6.83 7.59
C ALA A 9 -24.23 6.50 8.33
N PRO A 10 -23.82 5.23 8.37
CA PRO A 10 -22.59 4.97 7.64
C PRO A 10 -22.71 3.78 6.70
N TYR A 11 -22.40 4.09 5.45
CA TYR A 11 -22.00 3.16 4.41
C TYR A 11 -20.85 2.27 4.95
N THR A 12 -21.12 0.97 4.97
CA THR A 12 -20.19 -0.15 5.04
C THR A 12 -19.31 -0.26 6.30
N GLU A 13 -19.79 -1.03 7.27
CA GLU A 13 -18.92 -1.88 8.10
C GLU A 13 -18.16 -2.86 7.18
N ILE A 14 -16.99 -2.44 6.70
CA ILE A 14 -15.99 -3.37 6.18
C ILE A 14 -15.51 -4.17 7.40
N ASN A 15 -15.86 -5.46 7.44
CA ASN A 15 -15.34 -6.41 8.43
C ASN A 15 -13.80 -6.43 8.35
N VAL A 16 -13.12 -5.67 9.22
CA VAL A 16 -11.66 -5.68 9.39
C VAL A 16 -11.24 -6.98 10.10
N ARG A 17 -11.48 -8.12 9.46
CA ARG A 17 -11.00 -9.44 9.90
C ARG A 17 -9.88 -9.87 8.97
N ARG A 18 -8.64 -9.56 9.34
CA ARG A 18 -7.37 -10.09 8.79
C ARG A 18 -7.40 -10.40 7.29
N ILE A 19 -7.32 -9.37 6.45
CA ILE A 19 -6.55 -9.57 5.22
C ILE A 19 -5.10 -9.52 5.68
N ALA A 20 -4.31 -10.56 5.43
CA ALA A 20 -2.87 -10.52 5.66
C ALA A 20 -2.29 -9.50 4.67
N LEU A 21 -2.38 -8.21 5.02
CA LEU A 21 -1.84 -7.13 4.23
C LEU A 21 -0.32 -7.26 4.31
N MET A 22 0.27 -7.77 3.23
CA MET A 22 1.71 -7.81 3.09
C MET A 22 2.16 -6.40 2.75
N ASN A 23 2.93 -5.78 3.63
CA ASN A 23 3.47 -4.47 3.36
C ASN A 23 4.68 -4.63 2.45
N TYR A 24 4.73 -3.90 1.35
CA TYR A 24 5.93 -3.87 0.51
C TYR A 24 6.48 -2.45 0.44
N GLN A 25 7.80 -2.39 0.33
CA GLN A 25 8.55 -1.19 0.08
C GLN A 25 9.30 -1.34 -1.23
N ILE A 26 9.09 -0.40 -2.14
CA ILE A 26 9.69 -0.39 -3.47
C ILE A 26 10.46 0.91 -3.61
N LYS A 27 11.77 0.83 -3.84
CA LYS A 27 12.62 1.99 -4.03
C LYS A 27 12.97 2.13 -5.51
N ILE A 28 12.79 3.33 -6.07
CA ILE A 28 13.12 3.66 -7.47
C ILE A 28 14.07 4.85 -7.53
N ARG A 29 14.90 4.93 -8.58
CA ARG A 29 15.93 5.98 -8.71
C ARG A 29 15.33 7.37 -8.96
N GLN A 30 14.24 7.43 -9.69
CA GLN A 30 13.61 8.69 -10.11
C GLN A 30 12.78 9.28 -8.97
N THR A 31 12.67 10.60 -8.94
CA THR A 31 11.71 11.32 -8.09
C THR A 31 10.35 11.36 -8.79
N LEU A 32 9.33 10.78 -8.17
CA LEU A 32 7.94 10.91 -8.61
C LEU A 32 7.29 12.06 -7.86
N ASP A 33 6.53 12.88 -8.59
CA ASP A 33 5.74 13.98 -8.05
C ASP A 33 4.32 13.50 -7.66
N SER A 34 3.55 14.35 -6.98
CA SER A 34 2.17 14.05 -6.54
C SER A 34 1.21 13.68 -7.67
N THR A 35 1.56 13.97 -8.93
CA THR A 35 0.81 13.53 -10.11
C THR A 35 0.72 12.00 -10.26
N TRP A 36 1.61 11.26 -9.61
CA TRP A 36 1.65 9.79 -9.66
C TRP A 36 0.84 9.12 -8.55
N ASP A 37 0.35 9.89 -7.57
CA ASP A 37 -0.34 9.37 -6.38
C ASP A 37 -1.58 8.53 -6.78
N GLU A 38 -2.38 9.03 -7.73
CA GLU A 38 -3.56 8.30 -8.25
C GLU A 38 -3.18 7.01 -9.01
N TRP A 39 -1.98 6.97 -9.62
CA TRP A 39 -1.52 5.81 -10.38
C TRP A 39 -0.97 4.69 -9.50
N PHE A 40 -0.40 5.04 -8.35
CA PHE A 40 0.16 4.09 -7.39
C PHE A 40 -0.75 3.87 -6.18
N ALA A 41 -1.85 4.62 -6.03
CA ALA A 41 -2.85 4.40 -4.98
C ALA A 41 -3.29 2.93 -4.90
N PRO A 42 -3.38 2.34 -3.69
CA PRO A 42 -3.31 2.98 -2.37
C PRO A 42 -1.88 3.13 -1.79
N LEU A 43 -0.83 3.05 -2.62
CA LEU A 43 0.55 3.20 -2.16
C LEU A 43 0.90 4.65 -1.92
N GLU A 44 1.64 4.88 -0.84
CA GLU A 44 2.18 6.18 -0.50
C GLU A 44 3.47 6.42 -1.29
N ILE A 45 3.55 7.57 -1.96
CA ILE A 45 4.72 8.01 -2.71
C ILE A 45 5.54 8.95 -1.83
N LEU A 46 6.69 8.47 -1.37
CA LEU A 46 7.58 9.20 -0.48
C LEU A 46 8.88 9.56 -1.24
N PRO A 47 9.01 10.80 -1.75
CA PRO A 47 10.26 11.27 -2.32
C PRO A 47 11.33 11.38 -1.22
N GLN A 48 12.51 10.83 -1.47
CA GLN A 48 13.67 10.87 -0.58
C GLN A 48 14.64 11.99 -0.98
N PRO A 49 15.39 12.56 -0.01
CA PRO A 49 16.37 13.62 -0.28
C PRO A 49 17.52 13.18 -1.20
N ASP A 50 17.79 11.88 -1.31
CA ASP A 50 18.76 11.29 -2.23
C ASP A 50 18.32 11.31 -3.71
N GLY A 51 17.18 11.93 -4.03
CA GLY A 51 16.60 11.97 -5.39
C GLY A 51 15.83 10.72 -5.79
N THR A 52 15.69 9.76 -4.88
CA THR A 52 14.96 8.50 -5.09
C THR A 52 13.52 8.60 -4.59
N THR A 53 12.64 7.70 -5.02
CA THR A 53 11.28 7.61 -4.47
C THR A 53 11.06 6.27 -3.79
N LEU A 54 10.46 6.31 -2.62
CA LEU A 54 9.97 5.13 -1.92
C LEU A 54 8.47 5.02 -2.12
N LEU A 55 8.03 3.91 -2.71
CA LEU A 55 6.63 3.53 -2.77
C LEU A 55 6.39 2.51 -1.66
N SER A 56 5.51 2.83 -0.72
CA SER A 56 5.20 1.92 0.39
C SER A 56 3.72 1.85 0.67
N GLY A 57 3.22 0.65 0.97
CA GLY A 57 1.85 0.48 1.38
C GLY A 57 1.43 -0.98 1.50
N PRO A 58 0.20 -1.21 1.96
CA PRO A 58 -0.37 -2.54 2.09
C PRO A 58 -0.77 -3.06 0.70
N PHE A 59 -0.25 -4.22 0.32
CA PHE A 59 -0.70 -4.93 -0.88
C PHE A 59 -1.68 -6.03 -0.50
N ALA A 60 -2.79 -6.11 -1.24
CA ALA A 60 -3.79 -7.15 -1.05
C ALA A 60 -3.32 -8.53 -1.55
N ASP A 61 -2.44 -8.56 -2.56
CA ASP A 61 -1.92 -9.77 -3.19
C ASP A 61 -0.64 -9.47 -4.01
N GLN A 62 0.14 -10.50 -4.33
CA GLN A 62 1.32 -10.41 -5.18
C GLN A 62 1.01 -9.84 -6.59
N THR A 63 -0.22 -10.01 -7.09
CA THR A 63 -0.69 -9.43 -8.36
C THR A 63 -0.65 -7.90 -8.36
N ALA A 64 -0.98 -7.27 -7.22
CA ALA A 64 -0.91 -5.82 -7.08
C ALA A 64 0.55 -5.34 -7.12
N LEU A 65 1.47 -6.08 -6.48
CA LEU A 65 2.91 -5.83 -6.57
C LEU A 65 3.40 -5.96 -8.03
N HIS A 66 3.03 -7.03 -8.73
CA HIS A 66 3.42 -7.23 -10.13
C HIS A 66 2.88 -6.13 -11.06
N SER A 67 1.67 -5.64 -10.80
CA SER A 67 1.09 -4.52 -11.56
C SER A 67 1.92 -3.25 -11.40
N VAL A 68 2.38 -2.94 -10.19
CA VAL A 68 3.26 -1.80 -9.90
C VAL A 68 4.63 -1.96 -10.56
N LEU A 69 5.24 -3.15 -10.48
CA LEU A 69 6.50 -3.43 -11.16
C LEU A 69 6.38 -3.32 -12.69
N ASN A 70 5.26 -3.76 -13.27
CA ASN A 70 4.98 -3.56 -14.69
C ASN A 70 4.84 -2.08 -15.04
N LYS A 71 4.18 -1.25 -14.21
CA LYS A 71 4.10 0.19 -14.42
C LYS A 71 5.49 0.83 -14.41
N ILE A 72 6.32 0.50 -13.42
CA ILE A 72 7.73 0.94 -13.33
C ILE A 72 8.47 0.59 -14.63
N ARG A 73 8.32 -0.64 -15.13
CA ARG A 73 8.95 -1.08 -16.39
C ARG A 73 8.42 -0.31 -17.61
N ASN A 74 7.11 -0.10 -17.71
CA ASN A 74 6.49 0.60 -18.84
C ASN A 74 6.92 2.07 -18.91
N LEU A 75 7.17 2.67 -17.75
CA LEU A 75 7.65 4.05 -17.61
C LEU A 75 9.18 4.17 -17.72
N ASN A 76 9.87 3.05 -17.94
CA ASN A 76 11.32 2.97 -17.98
C ASN A 76 11.99 3.53 -16.70
N LEU A 77 11.32 3.34 -15.56
CA LEU A 77 11.84 3.72 -14.24
C LEU A 77 12.83 2.66 -13.74
N GLU A 78 13.87 3.11 -13.05
CA GLU A 78 14.91 2.22 -12.54
C GLU A 78 14.53 1.74 -11.15
N LEU A 79 14.21 0.45 -11.07
CA LEU A 79 13.94 -0.22 -9.81
C LEU A 79 15.24 -0.45 -9.04
N LEU A 80 15.37 0.16 -7.86
CA LEU A 80 16.53 0.01 -7.00
C LEU A 80 16.38 -1.19 -6.05
N SER A 81 15.20 -1.34 -5.43
CA SER A 81 14.96 -2.41 -4.46
C SER A 81 13.47 -2.70 -4.26
N VAL A 82 13.16 -3.94 -3.90
CA VAL A 82 11.83 -4.39 -3.45
C VAL A 82 12.03 -5.16 -2.15
N THR A 83 11.37 -4.74 -1.08
CA THR A 83 11.43 -5.37 0.23
C THR A 83 10.03 -5.74 0.69
N SER A 84 9.85 -7.01 1.05
CA SER A 84 8.64 -7.52 1.68
C SER A 84 8.77 -7.37 3.19
N ILE A 85 7.85 -6.62 3.79
CA ILE A 85 7.68 -6.55 5.23
C ILE A 85 6.59 -7.56 5.57
N GLU A 86 7.00 -8.80 5.81
CA GLU A 86 6.09 -9.80 6.37
C GLU A 86 5.64 -9.31 7.75
N PRO A 87 4.33 -9.23 8.04
CA PRO A 87 3.89 -8.96 9.39
C PRO A 87 4.37 -10.15 10.20
N SER A 88 5.34 -9.91 11.09
CA SER A 88 5.98 -10.94 11.90
C SER A 88 4.90 -11.72 12.63
N GLY A 89 4.53 -12.86 12.03
CA GLY A 89 3.71 -13.87 12.66
C GLY A 89 4.57 -14.41 13.78
N ASN A 90 4.34 -13.87 14.97
CA ASN A 90 4.74 -14.45 16.24
C ASN A 90 4.25 -15.92 16.25
N ARG A 91 5.08 -16.82 15.74
CA ARG A 91 4.98 -18.25 15.99
C ARG A 91 5.66 -18.45 17.33
N ASN A 92 4.94 -18.21 18.43
CA ASN A 92 5.35 -18.87 19.68
C ASN A 92 5.06 -20.35 19.47
N GLU A 93 6.01 -21.07 18.89
CA GLU A 93 6.18 -22.48 19.22
C GLU A 93 6.87 -22.48 20.59
N THR A 94 6.04 -22.44 21.64
CA THR A 94 6.44 -22.93 22.96
C THR A 94 6.39 -24.44 22.87
N GLU A 95 7.55 -25.08 22.86
CA GLU A 95 7.71 -26.45 23.34
C GLU A 95 8.92 -26.52 24.26
#